data_AF-A0A9Q1EUR7-F1
#
_entry.id   AF-A0A9Q1EUR7-F1
#
_cell.length_a   1.000
_cell.length_b   1.000
_cell.length_c   1.000
_cell.angle_alpha   90.00
_cell.angle_beta   90.00
_cell.angle_gamma   90.00
#
_symmetry.space_group_name_H-M   'P 1'
#
loop_
_entity.id
_entity.type
_entity.pdbx_description
1 polymer ?
#
loop_
_entity_poly.entity_id
_entity_poly.type
_entity_poly.pdbx_seq_one_letter_code
_entity_poly.pdbx_strand_id
1 'polypeptide(L)'
;MVLADMENGRDGEDGVCEPDVIAEASLLGGFIYSTETRALISGLAEMHEDIKNRESVTQRFLVIMDRHQEQPHLLDPHLEWMLNMLLELVRSEQSPPLLVHLGFKFLYIISKVRGHKVFMQLFPHEVSDLQPVLDLLTRQDPKDHETWETRYMLLLWLSMTCLIPFDLSRLDGHLTSEPGLAREPIMDRILAVAKSYLTVSDKSRDAASILVSKFVTRPDVKLRRLGDFLDWCLTTVAQTNELTMEGTVVLDGALQSLAQLFKHGEEGGLPAVRPDCAAVPGPATAGGK
;
A
#
# COMPACT_ATOMS: atom_id res chain seq x y z
N MET A 1 -17.28 -9.47 -69.21
CA MET A 1 -17.63 -9.59 -67.77
C MET A 1 -17.66 -11.08 -67.47
N VAL A 2 -17.14 -11.50 -66.31
CA VAL A 2 -16.57 -12.85 -66.07
C VAL A 2 -15.23 -13.04 -66.79
N LEU A 3 -14.17 -13.17 -65.99
CA LEU A 3 -12.94 -13.89 -66.30
C LEU A 3 -12.54 -14.61 -65.00
N ALA A 4 -12.30 -15.91 -65.10
CA ALA A 4 -11.76 -16.77 -64.07
C ALA A 4 -10.69 -17.66 -64.73
N ASP A 5 -9.73 -18.14 -63.93
CA ASP A 5 -8.64 -19.05 -64.31
C ASP A 5 -7.62 -18.44 -65.31
N MET A 6 -6.29 -18.62 -65.24
CA MET A 6 -5.38 -19.40 -64.39
C MET A 6 -3.96 -18.74 -64.52
N GLU A 7 -2.90 -18.96 -63.73
CA GLU A 7 -2.55 -19.89 -62.64
C GLU A 7 -1.30 -19.35 -61.85
N ASN A 8 -0.72 -20.17 -60.97
CA ASN A 8 0.70 -20.26 -60.57
C ASN A 8 1.28 -19.44 -59.40
N GLY A 9 1.59 -20.17 -58.30
CA GLY A 9 2.87 -20.03 -57.59
C GLY A 9 2.84 -19.70 -56.10
N ARG A 10 3.18 -20.71 -55.27
CA ARG A 10 3.92 -20.61 -53.98
C ARG A 10 3.23 -19.87 -52.80
N ASP A 11 3.48 -20.18 -51.53
CA ASP A 11 4.35 -21.16 -50.86
C ASP A 11 3.56 -21.89 -49.75
N GLY A 12 4.05 -23.05 -49.33
CA GLY A 12 3.59 -23.73 -48.12
C GLY A 12 4.79 -24.20 -47.30
N GLU A 13 5.09 -23.49 -46.22
CA GLU A 13 5.99 -23.96 -45.16
C GLU A 13 5.32 -23.71 -43.81
N ASP A 14 5.09 -24.81 -43.07
CA ASP A 14 4.56 -24.78 -41.72
C ASP A 14 5.58 -24.16 -40.78
N GLY A 15 5.32 -22.92 -40.35
CA GLY A 15 6.09 -22.25 -39.31
C GLY A 15 5.86 -22.89 -37.94
N VAL A 16 6.54 -24.01 -37.67
CA VAL A 16 6.72 -24.53 -36.31
C VAL A 16 7.42 -23.45 -35.49
N CYS A 17 6.66 -22.76 -34.65
CA CYS A 17 7.20 -21.74 -33.76
C CYS A 17 7.96 -22.45 -32.64
N GLU A 18 9.29 -22.54 -32.76
CA GLU A 18 10.13 -23.21 -31.77
C GLU A 18 10.01 -22.51 -30.41
N PRO A 19 9.65 -23.24 -29.33
CA PRO A 19 9.49 -22.64 -28.00
C PRO A 19 10.81 -22.10 -27.43
N ASP A 20 11.96 -22.63 -27.88
CA ASP A 20 13.27 -22.21 -27.41
C ASP A 20 13.64 -20.78 -27.83
N VAL A 21 13.16 -20.29 -28.98
CA VAL A 21 13.40 -18.89 -29.42
C VAL A 21 12.68 -17.89 -28.51
N ILE A 22 11.52 -18.28 -27.95
CA ILE A 22 10.77 -17.46 -26.98
C ILE A 22 11.46 -17.48 -25.60
N ALA A 23 12.04 -18.62 -25.22
CA ALA A 23 12.85 -18.74 -24.00
C ALA A 23 14.15 -17.92 -24.09
N GLU A 24 14.83 -17.92 -25.24
CA GLU A 24 16.11 -17.22 -25.42
C GLU A 24 15.94 -15.69 -25.57
N ALA A 25 14.83 -15.23 -26.15
CA ALA A 25 14.45 -13.82 -26.11
C ALA A 25 14.27 -13.30 -24.67
N SER A 26 13.83 -14.17 -23.75
CA SER A 26 13.68 -13.84 -22.32
C SER A 26 15.02 -13.73 -21.57
N LEU A 27 16.11 -14.32 -22.11
CA LEU A 27 17.46 -14.20 -21.55
C LEU A 27 18.15 -12.89 -21.95
N LEU A 28 17.88 -12.37 -23.15
CA LEU A 28 18.44 -11.09 -23.65
C LEU A 28 17.63 -9.85 -23.24
N GLY A 29 16.34 -9.99 -22.93
CA GLY A 29 15.53 -8.96 -22.26
C GLY A 29 15.53 -9.04 -20.72
N GLY A 30 16.25 -10.00 -20.14
CA GLY A 30 16.17 -10.35 -18.73
C GLY A 30 16.78 -9.33 -17.76
N PHE A 31 16.41 -9.42 -16.48
CA PHE A 31 16.99 -8.65 -15.38
C PHE A 31 18.46 -9.06 -15.14
N ILE A 32 19.39 -8.47 -15.91
CA ILE A 32 20.83 -8.79 -15.88
C ILE A 32 21.48 -8.58 -14.51
N TYR A 33 20.83 -7.84 -13.61
CA TYR A 33 21.26 -7.60 -12.24
C TYR A 33 20.69 -8.63 -11.23
N SER A 34 20.05 -9.71 -11.68
CA SER A 34 19.43 -10.73 -10.81
C SER A 34 20.40 -11.29 -9.75
N THR A 35 21.60 -11.69 -10.17
CA THR A 35 22.65 -12.22 -9.30
C THR A 35 23.19 -11.17 -8.32
N GLU A 36 23.47 -9.96 -8.81
CA GLU A 36 23.94 -8.83 -8.00
C GLU A 36 22.89 -8.40 -6.96
N THR A 37 21.63 -8.29 -7.38
CA THR A 37 20.50 -7.91 -6.52
C THR A 37 20.29 -8.93 -5.40
N ARG A 38 20.40 -10.23 -5.71
CA ARG A 38 20.35 -11.29 -4.70
C ARG A 38 21.52 -11.20 -3.72
N ALA A 39 22.74 -10.93 -4.21
CA ALA A 39 23.90 -10.74 -3.35
C ALA A 39 23.75 -9.51 -2.43
N LEU A 40 23.22 -8.38 -2.94
CA LEU A 40 22.94 -7.18 -2.14
C LEU A 40 21.91 -7.44 -1.04
N ILE A 41 20.80 -8.16 -1.32
CA ILE A 41 19.78 -8.48 -0.31
C ILE A 41 20.34 -9.48 0.73
N SER A 42 21.08 -10.50 0.30
CA SER A 42 21.67 -11.49 1.20
C SER A 42 22.72 -10.87 2.13
N GLY A 43 23.51 -9.91 1.62
CA GLY A 43 24.53 -9.18 2.39
C GLY A 43 23.97 -8.18 3.41
N LEU A 44 22.67 -7.85 3.40
CA LEU A 44 22.09 -6.88 4.34
C LEU A 44 22.32 -7.26 5.80
N ALA A 45 22.22 -8.56 6.12
CA ALA A 45 22.41 -9.04 7.49
C ALA A 45 23.81 -8.72 8.05
N GLU A 46 24.85 -8.78 7.23
CA GLU A 46 26.24 -8.50 7.63
C GLU A 46 26.60 -7.01 7.53
N MET A 47 26.00 -6.29 6.58
CA MET A 47 26.41 -4.92 6.21
C MET A 47 25.61 -3.80 6.90
N HIS A 48 24.58 -4.12 7.69
CA HIS A 48 23.65 -3.12 8.24
C HIS A 48 24.23 -2.25 9.37
N GLU A 49 25.27 -2.69 10.07
CA GLU A 49 25.86 -1.97 11.22
C GLU A 49 26.70 -0.75 10.79
N ASP A 50 27.48 -0.84 9.70
CA ASP A 50 28.26 0.28 9.19
C ASP A 50 27.42 1.17 8.28
N ILE A 51 27.33 2.45 8.67
CA ILE A 51 26.64 3.51 7.93
C ILE A 51 27.13 3.59 6.48
N LYS A 52 28.45 3.50 6.23
CA LYS A 52 29.01 3.64 4.88
C LYS A 52 28.61 2.46 3.98
N ASN A 53 28.71 1.24 4.50
CA ASN A 53 28.31 0.03 3.79
C ASN A 53 26.80 0.06 3.51
N ARG A 54 25.97 0.40 4.49
CA ARG A 54 24.52 0.53 4.35
C ARG A 54 24.12 1.57 3.29
N GLU A 55 24.75 2.74 3.30
CA GLU A 55 24.52 3.79 2.29
C GLU A 55 24.96 3.30 0.90
N SER A 56 26.16 2.71 0.77
CA SER A 56 26.68 2.20 -0.50
C SER A 56 25.79 1.12 -1.11
N VAL A 57 25.36 0.14 -0.30
CA VAL A 57 24.45 -0.93 -0.71
C VAL A 57 23.07 -0.39 -1.10
N THR A 58 22.52 0.57 -0.33
CA THR A 58 21.24 1.22 -0.66
C THR A 58 21.34 2.01 -1.98
N GLN A 59 22.41 2.79 -2.18
CA GLN A 59 22.63 3.53 -3.42
C GLN A 59 22.85 2.60 -4.62
N ARG A 60 23.57 1.49 -4.44
CA ARG A 60 23.75 0.50 -5.51
C ARG A 60 22.44 -0.17 -5.89
N PHE A 61 21.63 -0.56 -4.90
CA PHE A 61 20.30 -1.14 -5.12
C PHE A 61 19.36 -0.15 -5.82
N LEU A 62 19.33 1.12 -5.40
CA LEU A 62 18.63 2.22 -6.08
C LEU A 62 19.03 2.30 -7.56
N VAL A 63 20.33 2.35 -7.86
CA VAL A 63 20.85 2.45 -9.25
C VAL A 63 20.50 1.23 -10.11
N ILE A 64 20.35 0.04 -9.52
CA ILE A 64 19.87 -1.15 -10.24
C ILE A 64 18.36 -1.04 -10.51
N MET A 65 17.57 -0.69 -9.49
CA MET A 65 16.12 -0.61 -9.62
C MET A 65 15.70 0.52 -10.57
N ASP A 66 16.31 1.70 -10.47
CA ASP A 66 15.96 2.87 -11.28
C ASP A 66 16.22 2.66 -12.78
N ARG A 67 17.12 1.74 -13.20
CA ARG A 67 17.31 1.34 -14.61
C ARG A 67 16.06 0.74 -15.25
N HIS A 68 15.12 0.24 -14.44
CA HIS A 68 13.90 -0.42 -14.89
C HIS A 68 12.69 0.52 -14.85
N GLN A 69 12.84 1.82 -14.55
CA GLN A 69 11.73 2.78 -14.54
C GLN A 69 11.04 2.92 -15.91
N GLU A 70 11.80 2.85 -17.02
CA GLU A 70 11.25 2.92 -18.38
C GLU A 70 10.44 1.67 -18.75
N GLN A 71 10.81 0.50 -18.22
CA GLN A 71 10.14 -0.79 -18.49
C GLN A 71 9.96 -1.62 -17.19
N PRO A 72 9.09 -1.20 -16.25
CA PRO A 72 9.03 -1.82 -14.92
C PRO A 72 8.52 -3.25 -14.91
N HIS A 73 7.82 -3.66 -15.98
CA HIS A 73 7.28 -5.01 -16.15
C HIS A 73 8.37 -6.08 -16.30
N LEU A 74 9.61 -5.70 -16.64
CA LEU A 74 10.76 -6.61 -16.66
C LEU A 74 11.16 -7.08 -15.25
N LEU A 75 10.72 -6.40 -14.20
CA LEU A 75 10.93 -6.84 -12.82
C LEU A 75 9.95 -7.95 -12.40
N ASP A 76 8.81 -8.13 -13.08
CA ASP A 76 7.69 -8.97 -12.63
C ASP A 76 8.09 -10.42 -12.30
N PRO A 77 8.90 -11.12 -13.14
CA PRO A 77 9.39 -12.47 -12.82
C PRO A 77 10.32 -12.52 -11.58
N HIS A 78 10.76 -11.37 -11.09
CA HIS A 78 11.73 -11.25 -10.01
C HIS A 78 11.15 -10.67 -8.70
N LEU A 79 9.95 -10.09 -8.73
CA LEU A 79 9.36 -9.43 -7.55
C LEU A 79 9.12 -10.42 -6.39
N GLU A 80 8.65 -11.63 -6.69
CA GLU A 80 8.26 -12.62 -5.68
C GLU A 80 9.46 -13.09 -4.83
N TRP A 81 10.58 -13.48 -5.46
CA TRP A 81 11.77 -13.90 -4.70
C TRP A 81 12.44 -12.73 -3.99
N MET A 82 12.42 -11.51 -4.55
CA MET A 82 12.91 -10.31 -3.86
C MET A 82 12.08 -10.00 -2.61
N LEU A 83 10.74 -10.07 -2.73
CA LEU A 83 9.82 -9.91 -1.61
C LEU A 83 10.09 -10.96 -0.54
N ASN A 84 10.12 -12.24 -0.89
CA ASN A 84 10.25 -13.33 0.08
C ASN A 84 11.55 -13.23 0.91
N MET A 85 12.71 -12.99 0.28
CA MET A 85 13.97 -12.80 1.01
C MET A 85 13.93 -11.57 1.94
N LEU A 86 13.29 -10.48 1.52
CA LEU A 86 13.12 -9.29 2.38
C LEU A 86 12.11 -9.54 3.51
N LEU A 87 11.07 -10.36 3.27
CA LEU A 87 10.10 -10.76 4.30
C LEU A 87 10.71 -11.68 5.35
N GLU A 88 11.59 -12.60 4.97
CA GLU A 88 12.38 -13.42 5.90
C GLU A 88 13.21 -12.53 6.84
N LEU A 89 13.86 -11.49 6.29
CA LEU A 89 14.63 -10.52 7.09
C LEU A 89 13.75 -9.71 8.05
N VAL A 90 12.63 -9.13 7.60
CA VAL A 90 11.81 -8.25 8.47
C VAL A 90 10.90 -9.00 9.45
N ARG A 91 10.60 -10.29 9.21
CA ARG A 91 9.82 -11.15 10.13
C ARG A 91 10.68 -11.89 11.16
N SER A 92 11.99 -12.02 10.93
CA SER A 92 12.88 -12.73 11.85
C SER A 92 13.00 -12.00 13.20
N GLU A 93 12.70 -12.69 14.29
CA GLU A 93 12.86 -12.17 15.66
C GLU A 93 14.31 -11.85 16.03
N GLN A 94 15.27 -12.39 15.29
CA GLN A 94 16.71 -12.14 15.48
C GLN A 94 17.18 -10.87 14.75
N SER A 95 16.36 -10.28 13.88
CA SER A 95 16.74 -9.09 13.12
C SER A 95 16.70 -7.84 14.00
N PRO A 96 17.81 -7.09 14.13
CA PRO A 96 17.81 -5.83 14.86
C PRO A 96 16.96 -4.78 14.13
N PRO A 97 16.38 -3.78 14.83
CA PRO A 97 15.49 -2.79 14.22
C PRO A 97 16.06 -2.11 12.97
N LEU A 98 17.36 -1.79 12.96
CA LEU A 98 18.05 -1.19 11.81
C LEU A 98 17.99 -2.08 10.54
N LEU A 99 18.12 -3.40 10.69
CA LEU A 99 18.00 -4.36 9.58
C LEU A 99 16.55 -4.46 9.10
N VAL A 100 15.58 -4.43 10.01
CA VAL A 100 14.14 -4.40 9.69
C VAL A 100 13.80 -3.15 8.87
N HIS A 101 14.23 -1.97 9.31
CA HIS A 101 14.01 -0.72 8.57
C HIS A 101 14.69 -0.72 7.19
N LEU A 102 15.90 -1.29 7.09
CA LEU A 102 16.63 -1.42 5.82
C LEU A 102 15.90 -2.37 4.85
N GLY A 103 15.37 -3.48 5.35
CA GLY A 103 14.53 -4.40 4.58
C GLY A 103 13.28 -3.71 4.02
N PHE A 104 12.56 -2.95 4.85
CA PHE A 104 11.41 -2.17 4.37
C PHE A 104 11.78 -1.04 3.41
N LYS A 105 12.96 -0.41 3.56
CA LYS A 105 13.48 0.57 2.60
C LYS A 105 13.70 -0.07 1.22
N PHE A 106 14.22 -1.30 1.18
CA PHE A 106 14.38 -2.07 -0.07
C PHE A 106 13.03 -2.45 -0.68
N LEU A 107 12.07 -2.90 0.13
CA LEU A 107 10.68 -3.15 -0.30
C LEU A 107 10.04 -1.88 -0.90
N TYR A 108 10.22 -0.71 -0.26
CA TYR A 108 9.74 0.55 -0.79
C TYR A 108 10.35 0.87 -2.15
N ILE A 109 11.67 0.73 -2.32
CA ILE A 109 12.36 1.00 -3.59
C ILE A 109 11.80 0.14 -4.73
N ILE A 110 11.61 -1.17 -4.51
CA ILE A 110 10.99 -2.07 -5.50
C ILE A 110 9.56 -1.61 -5.82
N SER A 111 8.76 -1.33 -4.78
CA SER A 111 7.37 -0.88 -4.94
C SER A 111 7.23 0.46 -5.68
N LYS A 112 8.21 1.36 -5.52
CA LYS A 112 8.28 2.67 -6.18
C LYS A 112 8.52 2.51 -7.68
N VAL A 113 9.46 1.66 -8.09
CA VAL A 113 9.79 1.45 -9.51
C VAL A 113 8.68 0.66 -10.21
N ARG A 114 8.18 -0.43 -9.59
CA ARG A 114 7.14 -1.26 -10.20
C ARG A 114 5.75 -0.62 -10.20
N GLY A 115 5.48 0.22 -9.20
CA GLY A 115 4.16 0.75 -8.88
C GLY A 115 3.48 -0.04 -7.75
N HIS A 116 3.10 0.67 -6.69
CA HIS A 116 2.61 0.09 -5.43
C HIS A 116 1.41 -0.85 -5.59
N LYS A 117 0.56 -0.68 -6.61
CA LYS A 117 -0.64 -1.51 -6.82
C LYS A 117 -0.33 -2.96 -7.18
N VAL A 118 0.67 -3.18 -8.03
CA VAL A 118 1.09 -4.54 -8.40
C VAL A 118 1.92 -5.13 -7.28
N PHE A 119 2.85 -4.34 -6.71
CA PHE A 119 3.68 -4.82 -5.61
C PHE A 119 2.87 -5.22 -4.37
N MET A 120 1.82 -4.48 -4.00
CA MET A 120 1.00 -4.84 -2.83
C MET A 120 0.24 -6.15 -2.99
N GLN A 121 -0.09 -6.57 -4.22
CA GLN A 121 -0.81 -7.83 -4.47
C GLN A 121 0.05 -9.06 -4.15
N LEU A 122 1.37 -8.90 -4.08
CA LEU A 122 2.31 -9.95 -3.73
C LEU A 122 2.44 -10.16 -2.22
N PHE A 123 1.96 -9.22 -1.38
CA PHE A 123 2.05 -9.38 0.06
C PHE A 123 1.24 -10.58 0.56
N PRO A 124 1.80 -11.36 1.51
CA PRO A 124 1.03 -12.31 2.30
C PRO A 124 -0.21 -11.64 2.92
N HIS A 125 -1.36 -12.23 2.68
CA HIS A 125 -2.67 -11.73 3.07
C HIS A 125 -3.41 -12.77 3.91
N GLU A 126 -2.68 -13.47 4.77
CA GLU A 126 -3.24 -14.44 5.70
C GLU A 126 -3.70 -13.77 7.01
N VAL A 127 -4.59 -14.45 7.73
CA VAL A 127 -5.10 -13.99 9.04
C VAL A 127 -4.00 -13.94 10.10
N SER A 128 -3.02 -14.84 9.97
CA SER A 128 -1.78 -14.95 10.76
C SER A 128 -0.92 -13.69 10.70
N ASP A 129 -0.94 -12.96 9.58
CA ASP A 129 -0.09 -11.77 9.35
C ASP A 129 -0.64 -10.48 9.92
N LEU A 130 -1.96 -10.39 10.11
CA LEU A 130 -2.62 -9.15 10.53
C LEU A 130 -2.09 -8.64 11.88
N GLN A 131 -1.94 -9.53 12.86
CA GLN A 131 -1.52 -9.16 14.21
C GLN A 131 -0.02 -8.77 14.27
N PRO A 132 0.93 -9.54 13.70
CA PRO A 132 2.33 -9.12 13.57
C PRO A 132 2.53 -7.79 12.84
N VAL A 133 1.84 -7.56 11.70
CA VAL A 133 1.96 -6.30 10.93
C VAL A 133 1.42 -5.12 11.75
N LEU A 134 0.28 -5.28 12.41
CA LEU A 134 -0.30 -4.25 13.28
C LEU A 134 0.61 -3.94 14.49
N ASP A 135 1.22 -4.95 15.10
CA ASP A 135 2.12 -4.75 16.24
C ASP A 135 3.47 -4.15 15.84
N LEU A 136 4.03 -4.50 14.68
CA LEU A 136 5.20 -3.83 14.11
C LEU A 136 4.91 -2.34 13.86
N LEU A 137 3.74 -2.04 13.29
CA LEU A 137 3.31 -0.67 12.98
C LEU A 137 3.01 0.16 14.24
N THR A 138 2.44 -0.45 15.28
CA THR A 138 2.18 0.20 16.59
C THR A 138 3.47 0.57 17.33
N ARG A 139 4.59 -0.12 17.04
CA ARG A 139 5.91 0.18 17.62
C ARG A 139 6.66 1.33 16.91
N GLN A 140 6.16 1.81 15.77
CA GLN A 140 6.80 2.89 15.02
C GLN A 140 6.42 4.26 15.59
N ASP A 141 7.29 5.26 15.43
CA ASP A 141 6.95 6.66 15.73
C ASP A 141 6.33 7.35 14.49
N PRO A 142 5.09 7.87 14.55
CA PRO A 142 4.51 8.71 13.49
C PRO A 142 5.32 9.99 13.18
N LYS A 143 6.22 10.42 14.06
CA LYS A 143 7.05 11.63 13.91
C LYS A 143 8.48 11.38 13.45
N ASP A 144 8.92 10.12 13.38
CA ASP A 144 10.27 9.81 12.89
C ASP A 144 10.38 10.00 11.37
N HIS A 145 11.27 10.90 10.95
CA HIS A 145 11.51 11.21 9.54
C HIS A 145 12.46 10.23 8.84
N GLU A 146 13.21 9.40 9.56
CA GLU A 146 14.21 8.49 8.98
C GLU A 146 13.64 7.12 8.55
N THR A 147 12.53 6.68 9.15
CA THR A 147 11.94 5.34 8.91
C THR A 147 10.58 5.36 8.22
N TRP A 148 10.23 6.45 7.53
CA TRP A 148 8.93 6.59 6.85
C TRP A 148 8.66 5.49 5.81
N GLU A 149 9.68 4.93 5.15
CA GLU A 149 9.51 3.78 4.25
C GLU A 149 8.98 2.53 4.98
N THR A 150 9.39 2.31 6.24
CA THR A 150 8.87 1.22 7.09
C THR A 150 7.38 1.39 7.32
N ARG A 151 6.98 2.59 7.73
CA ARG A 151 5.61 2.94 8.08
C ARG A 151 4.70 2.88 6.84
N TYR A 152 5.19 3.39 5.70
CA TYR A 152 4.54 3.26 4.40
C TYR A 152 4.29 1.80 3.98
N MET A 153 5.32 0.95 3.98
CA MET A 153 5.18 -0.44 3.54
C MET A 153 4.30 -1.27 4.48
N LEU A 154 4.40 -1.06 5.80
CA LEU A 154 3.52 -1.70 6.80
C LEU A 154 2.05 -1.31 6.61
N LEU A 155 1.74 -0.04 6.32
CA LEU A 155 0.36 0.41 6.03
C LEU A 155 -0.19 -0.22 4.74
N LEU A 156 0.63 -0.33 3.68
CA LEU A 156 0.22 -1.01 2.46
C LEU A 156 -0.04 -2.50 2.69
N TRP A 157 0.81 -3.18 3.46
CA TRP A 157 0.64 -4.59 3.83
C TRP A 157 -0.61 -4.78 4.69
N LEU A 158 -0.83 -3.92 5.70
CA LEU A 158 -2.05 -3.90 6.50
C LEU A 158 -3.29 -3.74 5.61
N SER A 159 -3.24 -2.88 4.59
CA SER A 159 -4.34 -2.69 3.62
C SER A 159 -4.73 -3.95 2.85
N MET A 160 -3.79 -4.91 2.70
CA MET A 160 -4.02 -6.19 2.02
C MET A 160 -4.52 -7.25 3.00
N THR A 161 -3.90 -7.37 4.18
CA THR A 161 -4.38 -8.29 5.24
C THR A 161 -5.80 -7.96 5.70
N CYS A 162 -6.26 -6.70 5.63
CA CYS A 162 -7.65 -6.33 5.92
C CYS A 162 -8.68 -6.90 4.92
N LEU A 163 -8.28 -7.27 3.69
CA LEU A 163 -9.19 -7.77 2.64
C LEU A 163 -9.58 -9.25 2.82
N ILE A 164 -9.06 -9.94 3.85
CA ILE A 164 -9.43 -11.34 4.15
C ILE A 164 -10.95 -11.51 4.28
N PRO A 165 -11.56 -12.55 3.67
CA PRO A 165 -13.00 -12.81 3.75
C PRO A 165 -13.41 -13.49 5.07
N PHE A 166 -13.00 -12.91 6.19
CA PHE A 166 -13.19 -13.42 7.55
C PHE A 166 -13.44 -12.28 8.54
N ASP A 167 -14.52 -12.37 9.32
CA ASP A 167 -14.96 -11.37 10.31
C ASP A 167 -13.85 -11.03 11.31
N LEU A 168 -13.45 -9.76 11.37
CA LEU A 168 -12.34 -9.30 12.20
C LEU A 168 -12.64 -9.43 13.70
N SER A 169 -13.92 -9.38 14.11
CA SER A 169 -14.29 -9.48 15.53
C SER A 169 -13.98 -10.85 16.15
N ARG A 170 -13.67 -11.86 15.33
CA ARG A 170 -13.16 -13.16 15.79
C ARG A 170 -11.71 -13.10 16.28
N LEU A 171 -10.95 -12.06 15.93
CA LEU A 171 -9.56 -11.85 16.34
C LEU A 171 -9.44 -11.09 17.66
N ASP A 172 -10.53 -10.52 18.15
CA ASP A 172 -10.63 -9.92 19.48
C ASP A 172 -10.56 -10.99 20.59
N GLY A 173 -10.82 -12.26 20.25
CA GLY A 173 -10.79 -13.41 21.16
C GLY A 173 -11.81 -13.28 22.29
N HIS A 174 -11.52 -13.92 23.43
CA HIS A 174 -12.04 -13.40 24.70
C HIS A 174 -11.13 -12.22 25.07
N LEU A 175 -11.62 -11.00 24.85
CA LEU A 175 -11.04 -9.79 25.42
C LEU A 175 -10.95 -10.01 26.93
N THR A 176 -9.76 -10.33 27.43
CA THR A 176 -9.57 -10.88 28.77
C THR A 176 -10.10 -9.90 29.80
N SER A 177 -11.05 -10.37 30.62
CA SER A 177 -11.70 -9.58 31.67
C SER A 177 -10.79 -9.33 32.88
N GLU A 178 -9.50 -9.12 32.62
CA GLU A 178 -8.49 -8.66 33.57
C GLU A 178 -8.73 -7.16 33.84
N PRO A 179 -9.07 -6.75 35.07
CA PRO A 179 -9.43 -5.39 35.39
C PRO A 179 -8.19 -4.48 35.33
N GLY A 180 -7.96 -3.88 34.16
CA GLY A 180 -6.86 -2.94 33.89
C GLY A 180 -6.27 -3.03 32.49
N LEU A 181 -6.55 -4.10 31.74
CA LEU A 181 -5.94 -4.39 30.43
C LEU A 181 -6.99 -4.82 29.39
N ALA A 182 -8.10 -4.08 29.32
CA ALA A 182 -9.10 -4.22 28.28
C ALA A 182 -8.46 -3.92 26.91
N ARG A 183 -8.05 -4.98 26.19
CA ARG A 183 -7.50 -4.88 24.84
C ARG A 183 -8.55 -4.22 23.95
N GLU A 184 -8.17 -3.15 23.26
CA GLU A 184 -9.04 -2.49 22.31
C GLU A 184 -9.34 -3.44 21.12
N PRO A 185 -10.59 -3.48 20.61
CA PRO A 185 -10.95 -4.30 19.46
C PRO A 185 -10.03 -4.03 18.26
N ILE A 186 -9.72 -5.06 17.48
CA ILE A 186 -8.78 -4.98 16.36
C ILE A 186 -9.24 -3.97 15.30
N MET A 187 -10.57 -3.83 15.12
CA MET A 187 -11.13 -2.83 14.21
C MET A 187 -10.78 -1.40 14.65
N ASP A 188 -10.79 -1.16 15.96
CA ASP A 188 -10.61 0.16 16.57
C ASP A 188 -9.11 0.50 16.59
N ARG A 189 -8.26 -0.47 16.92
CA ARG A 189 -6.80 -0.38 16.77
C ARG A 189 -6.37 -0.03 15.34
N ILE A 190 -6.91 -0.74 14.33
CA ILE A 190 -6.60 -0.46 12.92
C ILE A 190 -7.07 0.95 12.53
N LEU A 191 -8.27 1.37 12.97
CA LEU A 191 -8.80 2.69 12.67
C LEU A 191 -8.02 3.82 13.37
N ALA A 192 -7.56 3.60 14.60
CA ALA A 192 -6.72 4.54 15.35
C ALA A 192 -5.35 4.73 14.67
N VAL A 193 -4.71 3.62 14.26
CA VAL A 193 -3.46 3.64 13.49
C VAL A 193 -3.66 4.39 12.17
N ALA A 194 -4.70 4.06 11.40
CA ALA A 194 -5.01 4.74 10.15
C ALA A 194 -5.21 6.25 10.36
N LYS A 195 -6.01 6.66 11.36
CA LYS A 195 -6.22 8.07 11.72
C LYS A 195 -4.90 8.78 12.10
N SER A 196 -4.01 8.14 12.86
CA SER A 196 -2.70 8.74 13.19
C SER A 196 -1.79 8.93 11.97
N TYR A 197 -1.83 8.02 10.99
CA TYR A 197 -1.02 8.16 9.78
C TYR A 197 -1.67 9.05 8.71
N LEU A 198 -2.96 9.34 8.79
CA LEU A 198 -3.57 10.40 7.98
C LEU A 198 -3.08 11.80 8.38
N THR A 199 -2.59 12.00 9.61
CA THR A 199 -2.13 13.32 10.10
C THR A 199 -0.61 13.56 9.97
N VAL A 200 0.16 12.60 9.43
CA VAL A 200 1.60 12.78 9.17
C VAL A 200 1.87 13.56 7.88
N SER A 201 3.04 14.17 7.76
CA SER A 201 3.45 14.96 6.58
C SER A 201 4.18 14.18 5.48
N ASP A 202 4.49 12.90 5.71
CA ASP A 202 5.22 12.04 4.77
C ASP A 202 4.28 11.10 3.98
N LYS A 203 4.85 10.33 3.05
CA LYS A 203 4.09 9.44 2.15
C LYS A 203 3.27 8.36 2.85
N SER A 204 3.55 8.03 4.12
CA SER A 204 2.73 7.06 4.87
C SER A 204 1.26 7.50 4.96
N ARG A 205 0.96 8.81 4.82
CA ARG A 205 -0.41 9.33 4.60
C ARG A 205 -1.12 8.67 3.41
N ASP A 206 -0.46 8.58 2.25
CA ASP A 206 -1.03 7.96 1.04
C ASP A 206 -1.41 6.49 1.32
N ALA A 207 -0.53 5.77 2.03
CA ALA A 207 -0.75 4.38 2.41
C ALA A 207 -1.87 4.22 3.45
N ALA A 208 -1.98 5.13 4.43
CA ALA A 208 -3.07 5.17 5.39
C ALA A 208 -4.43 5.47 4.73
N SER A 209 -4.44 6.32 3.70
CA SER A 209 -5.62 6.62 2.88
C SER A 209 -6.09 5.39 2.07
N ILE A 210 -5.16 4.60 1.52
CA ILE A 210 -5.45 3.31 0.87
C ILE A 210 -5.93 2.27 1.90
N LEU A 211 -5.32 2.21 3.08
CA LEU A 211 -5.74 1.32 4.17
C LEU A 211 -7.17 1.62 4.59
N VAL A 212 -7.47 2.86 4.96
CA VAL A 212 -8.78 3.21 5.53
C VAL A 212 -9.89 3.04 4.52
N SER A 213 -9.69 3.43 3.25
CA SER A 213 -10.71 3.28 2.20
C SER A 213 -11.09 1.81 1.94
N LYS A 214 -10.12 0.89 1.90
CA LYS A 214 -10.38 -0.56 1.82
C LYS A 214 -11.00 -1.12 3.11
N PHE A 215 -10.55 -0.64 4.27
CA PHE A 215 -10.96 -1.14 5.57
C PHE A 215 -12.41 -0.78 5.91
N VAL A 216 -12.81 0.49 5.80
CA VAL A 216 -14.17 0.96 6.19
C VAL A 216 -15.25 0.63 5.17
N THR A 217 -14.89 0.21 3.95
CA THR A 217 -15.83 -0.30 2.94
C THR A 217 -16.16 -1.78 3.13
N ARG A 218 -15.36 -2.52 3.91
CA ARG A 218 -15.54 -3.95 4.20
C ARG A 218 -16.86 -4.21 4.94
N PRO A 219 -17.68 -5.22 4.59
CA PRO A 219 -19.07 -5.31 5.06
C PRO A 219 -19.30 -5.27 6.59
N ASP A 220 -18.47 -5.95 7.37
CA ASP A 220 -18.56 -6.00 8.84
C ASP A 220 -18.08 -4.70 9.51
N VAL A 221 -17.04 -4.08 8.97
CA VAL A 221 -16.50 -2.78 9.42
C VAL A 221 -17.44 -1.64 9.02
N LYS A 222 -17.96 -1.66 7.79
CA LYS A 222 -18.86 -0.64 7.20
C LYS A 222 -20.09 -0.39 8.08
N LEU A 223 -20.67 -1.47 8.63
CA LEU A 223 -21.83 -1.39 9.52
C LEU A 223 -21.52 -0.83 10.92
N ARG A 224 -20.25 -0.87 11.36
CA ARG A 224 -19.85 -0.51 12.73
C ARG A 224 -19.05 0.79 12.83
N ARG A 225 -18.27 1.14 11.81
CA ARG A 225 -17.22 2.17 11.86
C ARG A 225 -17.19 3.17 10.70
N LEU A 226 -17.99 2.97 9.64
CA LEU A 226 -18.05 3.96 8.55
C LEU A 226 -18.58 5.32 9.04
N GLY A 227 -19.61 5.33 9.88
CA GLY A 227 -20.14 6.55 10.51
C GLY A 227 -19.07 7.26 11.34
N ASP A 228 -18.52 6.58 12.35
CA ASP A 228 -17.43 7.07 13.22
C ASP A 228 -16.18 7.59 12.46
N PHE A 229 -15.95 7.09 11.25
CA PHE A 229 -14.88 7.57 10.38
C PHE A 229 -15.28 8.82 9.60
N LEU A 230 -16.48 8.84 8.98
CA LEU A 230 -16.99 10.01 8.27
C LEU A 230 -17.17 11.20 9.21
N ASP A 231 -17.72 10.98 10.41
CA ASP A 231 -17.87 12.02 11.44
C ASP A 231 -16.51 12.57 11.89
N TRP A 232 -15.49 11.70 12.02
CA TRP A 232 -14.12 12.14 12.29
C TRP A 232 -13.56 12.98 11.14
N CYS A 233 -13.73 12.58 9.88
CA CYS A 233 -13.29 13.36 8.72
C CYS A 233 -13.99 14.73 8.65
N LEU A 234 -15.32 14.78 8.80
CA LEU A 234 -16.10 16.02 8.76
C LEU A 234 -15.73 16.95 9.93
N THR A 235 -15.57 16.41 11.13
CA THR A 235 -15.11 17.16 12.31
C THR A 235 -13.70 17.72 12.09
N THR A 236 -12.81 16.91 11.53
CA THR A 236 -11.43 17.31 11.20
C THR A 236 -11.43 18.44 10.19
N VAL A 237 -12.17 18.32 9.08
CA VAL A 237 -12.31 19.38 8.06
C VAL A 237 -12.90 20.67 8.66
N ALA A 238 -13.89 20.58 9.55
CA ALA A 238 -14.57 21.74 10.13
C ALA A 238 -13.78 22.47 11.24
N GLN A 239 -12.90 21.78 11.96
CA GLN A 239 -12.18 22.32 13.11
C GLN A 239 -10.71 22.68 12.82
N THR A 240 -10.16 22.23 11.70
CA THR A 240 -8.74 22.40 11.38
C THR A 240 -8.45 23.78 10.79
N ASN A 241 -7.45 24.48 11.31
CA ASN A 241 -7.01 25.78 10.81
C ASN A 241 -6.05 25.62 9.61
N GLU A 242 -6.59 25.78 8.39
CA GLU A 242 -5.86 25.71 7.12
C GLU A 242 -4.66 26.68 7.01
N LEU A 243 -4.63 27.75 7.81
CA LEU A 243 -3.55 28.75 7.84
C LEU A 243 -2.27 28.24 8.55
N THR A 244 -2.31 27.06 9.16
CA THR A 244 -1.17 26.44 9.85
C THR A 244 -0.66 25.24 9.06
N MET A 245 0.67 25.03 8.99
CA MET A 245 1.25 23.90 8.25
C MET A 245 0.74 22.54 8.74
N GLU A 246 0.58 22.38 10.06
CA GLU A 246 -0.01 21.19 10.68
C GLU A 246 -1.48 21.03 10.28
N GLY A 247 -2.25 22.11 10.26
CA GLY A 247 -3.63 22.09 9.81
C GLY A 247 -3.78 21.76 8.32
N THR A 248 -2.94 22.31 7.44
CA THR A 248 -2.92 21.93 6.01
C THR A 248 -2.62 20.43 5.84
N VAL A 249 -1.69 19.90 6.62
CA VAL A 249 -1.30 18.48 6.66
C VAL A 249 -2.47 17.57 7.07
N VAL A 250 -3.16 17.92 8.16
CA VAL A 250 -4.30 17.17 8.69
C VAL A 250 -5.51 17.24 7.75
N LEU A 251 -5.77 18.42 7.18
CA LEU A 251 -6.87 18.64 6.23
C LEU A 251 -6.68 17.83 4.94
N ASP A 252 -5.47 17.84 4.36
CA ASP A 252 -5.17 17.06 3.16
C ASP A 252 -5.33 15.56 3.40
N GLY A 253 -4.87 15.03 4.54
CA GLY A 253 -5.09 13.62 4.92
C GLY A 253 -6.58 13.25 5.02
N ALA A 254 -7.38 14.09 5.68
CA ALA A 254 -8.83 13.89 5.76
C ALA A 254 -9.48 13.89 4.37
N LEU A 255 -9.20 14.91 3.54
CA LEU A 255 -9.76 15.03 2.19
C LEU A 255 -9.29 13.89 1.26
N GLN A 256 -8.02 13.51 1.31
CA GLN A 256 -7.46 12.40 0.53
C GLN A 256 -8.12 11.07 0.93
N SER A 257 -8.37 10.85 2.22
CA SER A 257 -9.06 9.64 2.71
C SER A 257 -10.51 9.55 2.23
N LEU A 258 -11.23 10.68 2.21
CA LEU A 258 -12.57 10.77 1.63
C LEU A 258 -12.53 10.50 0.11
N ALA A 259 -11.58 11.07 -0.62
CA ALA A 259 -11.43 10.85 -2.05
C ALA A 259 -11.15 9.37 -2.39
N GLN A 260 -10.28 8.69 -1.65
CA GLN A 260 -10.07 7.25 -1.82
C GLN A 260 -11.30 6.43 -1.40
N LEU A 261 -12.01 6.83 -0.36
CA LEU A 261 -13.23 6.17 0.11
C LEU A 261 -14.34 6.21 -0.93
N PHE A 262 -14.62 7.38 -1.54
CA PHE A 262 -15.62 7.48 -2.61
C PHE A 262 -15.24 6.63 -3.83
N LYS A 263 -13.97 6.68 -4.23
CA LYS A 263 -13.45 5.90 -5.36
C LYS A 263 -13.66 4.39 -5.23
N HIS A 264 -13.30 3.80 -4.08
CA HIS A 264 -13.53 2.36 -3.83
C HIS A 264 -15.00 2.07 -3.47
N GLY A 265 -15.73 3.10 -3.01
CA GLY A 265 -17.13 3.03 -2.62
C GLY A 265 -18.11 2.84 -3.77
N GLU A 266 -17.79 3.38 -4.96
CA GLU A 266 -18.58 3.17 -6.18
C GLU A 266 -18.43 1.74 -6.71
N GLU A 267 -17.23 1.15 -6.63
CA GLU A 267 -16.97 -0.25 -7.01
C GLU A 267 -17.67 -1.27 -6.08
N GLY A 268 -17.92 -0.89 -4.81
CA GLY A 268 -18.51 -1.75 -3.77
C GLY A 268 -19.93 -1.38 -3.32
N GLY A 269 -20.61 -0.45 -3.99
CA GLY A 269 -21.97 -0.02 -3.66
C GLY A 269 -22.11 0.64 -2.28
N LEU A 270 -21.75 1.93 -2.16
CA LEU A 270 -22.33 2.77 -1.10
C LEU A 270 -23.78 3.17 -1.47
N PRO A 271 -24.71 3.18 -0.51
CA PRO A 271 -25.94 3.95 -0.68
C PRO A 271 -25.56 5.43 -0.80
N ALA A 272 -26.11 6.12 -1.79
CA ALA A 272 -25.78 7.51 -2.07
C ALA A 272 -26.09 8.40 -0.84
N VAL A 273 -25.03 8.91 -0.20
CA VAL A 273 -25.14 9.94 0.82
C VAL A 273 -25.56 11.24 0.14
N ARG A 274 -26.87 11.51 0.12
CA ARG A 274 -27.39 12.80 -0.33
C ARG A 274 -26.95 13.89 0.65
N PRO A 275 -26.36 15.00 0.17
CA PRO A 275 -26.08 16.15 1.02
C PRO A 275 -27.35 16.97 1.25
N ASP A 276 -28.28 16.46 2.07
CA ASP A 276 -29.41 17.23 2.58
C ASP A 276 -28.97 18.15 3.73
N CYS A 277 -28.19 19.20 3.43
CA CYS A 277 -28.00 20.36 4.32
C CYS A 277 -27.28 21.55 3.64
N ALA A 278 -28.00 22.37 2.85
CA ALA A 278 -27.54 23.72 2.47
C ALA A 278 -28.68 24.68 2.02
N ALA A 279 -29.89 24.56 2.59
CA ALA A 279 -30.93 25.57 2.37
C ALA A 279 -30.67 26.80 3.26
N VAL A 280 -29.76 27.68 2.82
CA VAL A 280 -29.51 28.98 3.48
C VAL A 280 -30.76 29.87 3.32
N PRO A 281 -31.42 30.29 4.40
CA PRO A 281 -32.53 31.24 4.29
C PRO A 281 -31.99 32.61 3.90
N GLY A 282 -32.38 33.11 2.73
CA GLY A 282 -32.08 34.49 2.32
C GLY A 282 -32.72 35.51 3.26
N PRO A 283 -32.11 36.70 3.46
CA PRO A 283 -32.62 37.69 4.39
C PRO A 283 -33.97 38.24 3.93
N ALA A 284 -34.97 38.20 4.82
CA ALA A 284 -36.28 38.76 4.56
C ALA A 284 -36.22 40.29 4.46
N THR A 285 -36.38 40.83 3.25
CA THR A 285 -36.53 42.28 3.03
C THR A 285 -37.89 42.76 3.54
N ALA A 286 -37.89 43.40 4.70
CA ALA A 286 -39.05 44.07 5.25
C ALA A 286 -39.39 45.35 4.45
N GLY A 287 -40.19 45.20 3.39
CA GLY A 287 -40.80 46.31 2.68
C GLY A 287 -41.97 46.89 3.48
N GLY A 288 -41.72 48.00 4.18
CA GLY A 288 -42.78 48.81 4.80
C GLY A 288 -43.69 49.49 3.78
N LYS A 289 -44.86 49.95 4.25
CA LYS A 289 -45.87 50.70 3.48
C LYS A 289 -45.35 52.06 3.00
#